data_AF-A0A1Y4G625-F1
#
_entry.id   AF-A0A1Y4G625-F1
#
_cell.length_a   1.000
_cell.length_b   1.000
_cell.length_c   1.000
_cell.angle_alpha   90.00
_cell.angle_beta   90.00
_cell.angle_gamma   90.00
#
_symmetry.space_group_name_H-M   'P 1'
#
loop_
_entity.id
_entity.type
_entity.pdbx_description
1 polymer ?
#
loop_
_entity_poly.entity_id
_entity_poly.type
_entity_poly.pdbx_seq_one_letter_code
_entity_poly.pdbx_strand_id
1 'polypeptide(L)'
;MMEKKIKILLSDWAAPSVIEETETPPVAVDLSALEKFYAAMGERHKKQFDKFAAYWENEGFEKLFNPAARVVAMPLSAAEENFGGGLLRVNDSVSEAVMAVWTIGAELERECSEMMNSTGSLMTGFLLDVAGSVALYGMHAALGSWVKERAAKNGKFVNGEFYPGMGSMRQDLMEKVVALGDTERTIGVGASGLSLLRPRKSQCSFVALGAAEHEVVVKAEPCSPCAGKKCLYYQLGGCHMLTLG
;
A
#
# COMPACT_ATOMS: atom_id res chain seq x y z
N MET A 1 -7.02 -18.34 -10.33
CA MET A 1 -6.28 -17.35 -9.54
C MET A 1 -7.24 -16.84 -8.48
N MET A 2 -6.85 -16.85 -7.21
CA MET A 2 -7.70 -16.33 -6.15
C MET A 2 -7.57 -14.81 -6.07
N GLU A 3 -8.69 -14.14 -5.83
CA GLU A 3 -8.77 -12.69 -5.83
C GLU A 3 -9.66 -12.23 -4.69
N LYS A 4 -9.31 -11.10 -4.08
CA LYS A 4 -10.14 -10.42 -3.08
C LYS A 4 -10.27 -8.96 -3.46
N LYS A 5 -11.43 -8.37 -3.20
CA LYS A 5 -11.60 -6.92 -3.33
C LYS A 5 -11.07 -6.23 -2.09
N ILE A 6 -10.55 -5.02 -2.27
CA ILE A 6 -10.16 -4.17 -1.14
C ILE A 6 -11.42 -3.51 -0.59
N LYS A 7 -11.71 -3.68 0.69
CA LYS A 7 -12.75 -2.90 1.37
C LYS A 7 -12.26 -1.46 1.56
N ILE A 8 -12.93 -0.47 0.97
CA ILE A 8 -12.59 0.94 1.08
C ILE A 8 -13.61 1.65 1.99
N LEU A 9 -13.09 2.31 3.01
CA LEU A 9 -13.83 3.18 3.92
C LEU A 9 -13.52 4.63 3.58
N LEU A 10 -14.41 5.31 2.85
CA LEU A 10 -14.22 6.67 2.38
C LEU A 10 -14.96 7.67 3.27
N SER A 11 -14.35 8.82 3.55
CA SER A 11 -15.08 9.98 4.07
C SER A 11 -14.58 11.28 3.43
N ASP A 12 -15.44 12.29 3.48
CA ASP A 12 -15.05 13.67 3.23
C ASP A 12 -14.45 14.28 4.51
N TRP A 13 -13.44 15.13 4.36
CA TRP A 13 -12.84 15.89 5.45
C TRP A 13 -13.84 16.73 6.24
N ALA A 14 -14.86 17.29 5.58
CA ALA A 14 -15.90 18.07 6.24
C ALA A 14 -16.86 17.22 7.09
N ALA A 15 -16.90 15.91 6.86
CA ALA A 15 -17.78 14.98 7.56
C ALA A 15 -17.06 13.64 7.86
N PRO A 16 -16.00 13.63 8.67
CA PRO A 16 -15.12 12.46 8.84
C PRO A 16 -15.81 11.27 9.50
N SER A 17 -16.91 11.49 10.23
CA SER A 17 -17.74 10.46 10.85
C SER A 17 -18.69 9.76 9.87
N VAL A 18 -18.92 10.33 8.68
CA VAL A 18 -19.76 9.72 7.64
C VAL A 18 -18.85 8.88 6.76
N ILE A 19 -18.94 7.56 6.90
CA ILE A 19 -18.11 6.61 6.18
C ILE A 19 -18.95 5.92 5.10
N GLU A 20 -18.59 6.15 3.85
CA GLU A 20 -19.08 5.42 2.67
C GLU A 20 -18.24 4.15 2.51
N GLU A 21 -18.88 2.99 2.48
CA GLU A 21 -18.20 1.73 2.16
C GLU A 21 -18.29 1.45 0.65
N THR A 22 -17.15 1.12 0.05
CA THR A 22 -17.07 0.68 -1.34
C THR A 22 -15.95 -0.34 -1.52
N GLU A 23 -15.76 -0.83 -2.73
CA GLU A 23 -14.78 -1.88 -3.03
C GLU A 23 -14.07 -1.60 -4.36
N THR A 24 -12.81 -2.02 -4.46
CA THR A 24 -12.13 -2.09 -5.76
C THR A 24 -12.65 -3.26 -6.60
N PRO A 25 -12.32 -3.31 -7.91
CA PRO A 25 -12.24 -4.58 -8.62
C PRO A 25 -11.36 -5.60 -7.86
N PRO A 26 -11.57 -6.91 -8.06
CA PRO A 26 -10.78 -7.93 -7.39
C PRO A 26 -9.28 -7.76 -7.66
N VAL A 27 -8.47 -8.00 -6.62
CA VAL A 27 -7.01 -7.93 -6.66
C VAL A 27 -6.45 -9.32 -6.40
N ALA A 28 -5.57 -9.76 -7.29
CA ALA A 28 -4.81 -10.98 -7.16
C ALA A 28 -3.42 -10.70 -6.55
N VAL A 29 -2.83 -11.71 -5.92
CA VAL A 29 -1.42 -11.68 -5.52
C VAL A 29 -0.61 -12.50 -6.53
N ASP A 30 0.06 -11.80 -7.46
CA ASP A 30 0.86 -12.44 -8.51
C ASP A 30 2.24 -12.85 -8.00
N LEU A 31 2.42 -14.15 -7.76
CA LEU A 31 3.68 -14.73 -7.30
C LEU A 31 4.55 -15.26 -8.46
N SER A 32 4.20 -15.00 -9.72
CA SER A 32 4.90 -15.57 -10.89
C SER A 32 6.36 -15.11 -11.00
N ALA A 33 6.66 -13.87 -10.61
CA ALA A 33 8.03 -13.37 -10.55
C ALA A 33 8.87 -14.12 -9.50
N LEU A 34 8.27 -14.42 -8.35
CA LEU A 34 8.87 -15.19 -7.27
C LEU A 34 9.10 -16.65 -7.70
N GLU A 35 8.13 -17.26 -8.38
CA GLU A 35 8.27 -18.61 -8.92
C GLU A 35 9.47 -18.71 -9.89
N LYS A 36 9.55 -17.77 -10.85
CA LYS A 36 10.66 -17.73 -11.83
C LYS A 36 12.02 -17.58 -11.13
N PHE A 37 12.08 -16.75 -10.08
CA PHE A 37 13.29 -16.56 -9.30
C PHE A 37 13.73 -17.87 -8.62
N TYR A 38 12.83 -18.56 -7.91
CA TYR A 38 13.16 -19.81 -7.23
C TYR A 38 13.42 -20.97 -8.19
N ALA A 39 12.80 -20.98 -9.37
CA ALA A 39 13.10 -21.93 -10.45
C ALA A 39 14.55 -21.78 -10.95
N ALA A 40 15.03 -20.55 -11.13
CA ALA A 40 16.39 -20.27 -11.56
C ALA A 40 17.46 -20.66 -10.53
N MET A 41 17.09 -20.78 -9.25
CA MET A 41 17.99 -21.22 -8.16
C MET A 41 18.14 -22.75 -8.06
N GLY A 42 17.46 -23.52 -8.92
CA GLY A 42 17.56 -24.98 -9.01
C GLY A 42 16.45 -25.74 -8.26
N GLU A 43 16.36 -27.04 -8.53
CA GLU A 43 15.22 -27.89 -8.12
C GLU A 43 14.92 -27.87 -6.62
N ARG A 44 15.96 -27.84 -5.77
CA ARG A 44 15.79 -27.78 -4.32
C ARG A 44 15.02 -26.54 -3.87
N HIS A 45 15.35 -25.39 -4.44
CA HIS A 45 14.72 -24.11 -4.13
C HIS A 45 13.31 -24.05 -4.72
N LYS A 46 13.12 -24.52 -5.96
CA LYS A 46 11.79 -24.63 -6.59
C LYS A 46 10.84 -25.49 -5.76
N LYS A 47 11.29 -26.66 -5.28
CA LYS A 47 10.47 -27.54 -4.44
C LYS A 47 10.02 -26.88 -3.12
N GLN A 48 10.84 -26.00 -2.55
CA GLN A 48 10.46 -25.24 -1.36
C GLN A 48 9.42 -24.17 -1.69
N PHE A 49 9.60 -23.45 -2.81
CA PHE A 49 8.61 -22.52 -3.32
C PHE A 49 7.28 -23.23 -3.61
N ASP A 50 7.29 -24.40 -4.25
CA ASP A 50 6.06 -25.13 -4.60
C ASP A 50 5.25 -25.54 -3.36
N LYS A 51 5.93 -25.93 -2.29
CA LYS A 51 5.28 -26.19 -0.99
C LYS A 51 4.61 -24.92 -0.44
N PHE A 52 5.31 -23.78 -0.52
CA PHE A 52 4.75 -22.50 -0.12
C PHE A 52 3.58 -22.08 -1.01
N ALA A 53 3.70 -22.19 -2.33
CA ALA A 53 2.65 -21.85 -3.27
C ALA A 53 1.39 -22.68 -3.04
N ALA A 54 1.55 -23.99 -2.79
CA ALA A 54 0.44 -24.86 -2.42
C ALA A 54 -0.20 -24.45 -1.09
N TYR A 55 0.59 -24.08 -0.07
CA TYR A 55 0.05 -23.57 1.19
C TYR A 55 -0.72 -22.25 0.99
N TRP A 56 -0.12 -21.31 0.24
CA TRP A 56 -0.74 -20.03 -0.08
C TRP A 56 -2.05 -20.23 -0.84
N GLU A 57 -2.08 -21.14 -1.82
CA GLU A 57 -3.24 -21.41 -2.64
C GLU A 57 -4.39 -22.07 -1.87
N ASN A 58 -4.09 -23.02 -1.00
CA ASN A 58 -5.12 -23.82 -0.33
C ASN A 58 -5.63 -23.21 0.97
N GLU A 59 -4.84 -22.37 1.65
CA GLU A 59 -5.16 -21.86 2.99
C GLU A 59 -4.71 -20.40 3.18
N GLY A 60 -3.45 -20.12 2.85
CA GLY A 60 -2.80 -18.86 3.22
C GLY A 60 -3.48 -17.62 2.66
N PHE A 61 -3.88 -17.63 1.39
CA PHE A 61 -4.53 -16.47 0.77
C PHE A 61 -5.85 -16.13 1.46
N GLU A 62 -6.72 -17.11 1.67
CA GLU A 62 -8.03 -16.86 2.26
C GLU A 62 -7.91 -16.39 3.72
N LYS A 63 -7.02 -17.02 4.48
CA LYS A 63 -6.82 -16.73 5.91
C LYS A 63 -6.07 -15.42 6.16
N LEU A 64 -5.06 -15.12 5.35
CA LEU A 64 -4.04 -14.11 5.67
C LEU A 64 -4.15 -12.82 4.85
N PHE A 65 -4.88 -12.83 3.72
CA PHE A 65 -5.09 -11.64 2.91
C PHE A 65 -6.48 -11.04 3.21
N ASN A 66 -6.49 -10.03 4.07
CA ASN A 66 -7.68 -9.30 4.50
C ASN A 66 -7.55 -7.80 4.11
N PRO A 67 -7.63 -7.49 2.80
CA PRO A 67 -7.32 -6.16 2.30
C PRO A 67 -8.35 -5.11 2.71
N ALA A 68 -7.89 -4.03 3.34
CA ALA A 68 -8.71 -2.88 3.69
C ALA A 68 -7.98 -1.56 3.43
N ALA A 69 -8.74 -0.52 3.14
CA ALA A 69 -8.24 0.83 2.95
C ALA A 69 -9.16 1.87 3.60
N ARG A 70 -8.55 2.89 4.18
CA ARG A 70 -9.18 4.08 4.70
C ARG A 70 -8.79 5.26 3.82
N VAL A 71 -9.77 5.94 3.26
CA VAL A 71 -9.57 7.06 2.34
C VAL A 71 -10.26 8.30 2.89
N VAL A 72 -9.55 9.42 2.90
CA VAL A 72 -10.08 10.73 3.28
C VAL A 72 -9.78 11.73 2.18
N ALA A 73 -10.84 12.27 1.55
CA ALA A 73 -10.72 13.36 0.59
C ALA A 73 -10.80 14.71 1.33
N MET A 74 -9.90 15.65 1.00
CA MET A 74 -9.81 16.93 1.69
C MET A 74 -9.39 18.07 0.75
N PRO A 75 -9.78 19.32 1.03
CA PRO A 75 -9.19 20.48 0.36
C PRO A 75 -7.67 20.54 0.56
N LEU A 76 -6.94 21.06 -0.43
CA LEU A 76 -5.47 21.21 -0.34
C LEU A 76 -5.05 22.00 0.91
N SER A 77 -5.80 23.04 1.28
CA SER A 77 -5.52 23.85 2.47
C SER A 77 -5.55 23.03 3.76
N ALA A 78 -6.53 22.14 3.91
CA ALA A 78 -6.63 21.26 5.07
C ALA A 78 -5.47 20.26 5.11
N ALA A 79 -5.05 19.73 3.96
CA ALA A 79 -3.89 18.86 3.88
C ALA A 79 -2.60 19.61 4.28
N GLU A 80 -2.39 20.82 3.75
CA GLU A 80 -1.22 21.65 4.07
C GLU A 80 -1.16 22.03 5.56
N GLU A 81 -2.30 22.34 6.17
CA GLU A 81 -2.40 22.65 7.61
C GLU A 81 -2.01 21.46 8.48
N ASN A 82 -2.43 20.24 8.11
CA ASN A 82 -2.24 19.06 8.94
C ASN A 82 -0.89 18.38 8.71
N PHE A 83 -0.42 18.33 7.47
CA PHE A 83 0.73 17.53 7.03
C PHE A 83 1.94 18.36 6.59
N GLY A 84 1.80 19.68 6.44
CA GLY A 84 2.87 20.61 6.09
C GLY A 84 2.64 21.29 4.73
N GLY A 85 2.91 22.59 4.68
CA GLY A 85 2.72 23.40 3.48
C GLY A 85 3.65 23.00 2.32
N GLY A 86 3.13 23.07 1.09
CA GLY A 86 3.89 22.84 -0.13
C GLY A 86 4.17 21.38 -0.47
N LEU A 87 3.94 20.42 0.44
CA LEU A 87 4.19 19.00 0.16
C LEU A 87 3.36 18.51 -1.04
N LEU A 88 2.08 18.87 -1.12
CA LEU A 88 1.17 18.38 -2.17
C LEU A 88 0.95 19.39 -3.31
N ARG A 89 1.59 20.56 -3.23
CA ARG A 89 1.41 21.65 -4.19
C ARG A 89 2.37 21.50 -5.38
N VAL A 90 2.12 20.48 -6.21
CA VAL A 90 2.93 20.16 -7.39
C VAL A 90 2.75 21.17 -8.54
N ASN A 91 1.60 21.84 -8.60
CA ASN A 91 1.30 22.92 -9.55
C ASN A 91 0.11 23.74 -9.03
N ASP A 92 -0.17 24.86 -9.70
CA ASP A 92 -1.21 25.81 -9.28
C ASP A 92 -2.65 25.30 -9.46
N SER A 93 -2.86 24.22 -10.22
CA SER A 93 -4.20 23.65 -10.44
C SER A 93 -4.65 22.71 -9.31
N VAL A 94 -3.73 22.27 -8.45
CA VAL A 94 -4.05 21.38 -7.33
C VAL A 94 -4.94 22.10 -6.33
N SER A 95 -6.08 21.49 -6.04
CA SER A 95 -7.11 22.06 -5.15
C SER A 95 -7.60 21.07 -4.09
N GLU A 96 -7.39 19.78 -4.32
CA GLU A 96 -7.81 18.70 -3.43
C GLU A 96 -6.66 17.72 -3.22
N ALA A 97 -6.72 17.03 -2.08
CA ALA A 97 -5.83 15.95 -1.73
C ALA A 97 -6.64 14.75 -1.25
N VAL A 98 -6.12 13.55 -1.51
CA VAL A 98 -6.67 12.30 -0.99
C VAL A 98 -5.61 11.64 -0.13
N MET A 99 -5.89 11.46 1.15
CA MET A 99 -5.10 10.61 2.03
C MET A 99 -5.64 9.19 1.94
N ALA A 100 -4.78 8.22 1.60
CA ALA A 100 -5.13 6.81 1.56
C ALA A 100 -4.19 6.04 2.50
N VAL A 101 -4.77 5.21 3.38
CA VAL A 101 -4.05 4.25 4.23
C VAL A 101 -4.59 2.87 3.93
N TRP A 102 -3.74 1.90 3.68
CA TRP A 102 -4.18 0.54 3.35
C TRP A 102 -3.31 -0.52 4.02
N THR A 103 -3.91 -1.69 4.21
CA THR A 103 -3.28 -2.83 4.88
C THR A 103 -3.79 -4.15 4.32
N ILE A 104 -2.94 -5.17 4.34
CA ILE A 104 -3.36 -6.55 4.04
C ILE A 104 -3.98 -7.26 5.25
N GLY A 105 -3.97 -6.63 6.44
CA GLY A 105 -4.37 -7.22 7.71
C GLY A 105 -3.20 -7.61 8.62
N ALA A 106 -3.52 -7.95 9.86
CA ALA A 106 -2.53 -8.33 10.88
C ALA A 106 -2.18 -9.83 10.82
N GLU A 107 -3.03 -10.62 10.17
CA GLU A 107 -3.00 -12.08 10.18
C GLU A 107 -1.72 -12.62 9.53
N LEU A 108 -1.33 -12.06 8.38
CA LEU A 108 -0.08 -12.45 7.71
C LEU A 108 1.15 -12.20 8.61
N GLU A 109 1.20 -11.08 9.32
CA GLU A 109 2.32 -10.76 10.20
C GLU A 109 2.41 -11.73 11.39
N ARG A 110 1.26 -12.09 11.98
CA ARG A 110 1.18 -13.08 13.06
C ARG A 110 1.63 -14.45 12.57
N GLU A 111 1.09 -14.92 11.45
CA GLU A 111 1.44 -16.21 10.85
C GLU A 111 2.93 -16.29 10.48
N CYS A 112 3.48 -15.23 9.87
CA CYS A 112 4.93 -15.15 9.60
C CYS A 112 5.74 -15.36 10.87
N SER A 113 5.36 -14.68 11.95
CA SER A 113 6.07 -14.74 13.23
C SER A 113 5.94 -16.12 13.87
N GLU A 114 4.77 -16.75 13.81
CA GLU A 114 4.54 -18.11 14.29
C GLU A 114 5.34 -19.15 13.49
N MET A 115 5.34 -19.05 12.16
CA MET A 115 6.08 -19.95 11.26
C MET A 115 7.59 -19.88 11.46
N MET A 116 8.13 -18.67 11.70
CA MET A 116 9.56 -18.47 11.94
C MET A 116 10.00 -18.93 13.33
N ASN A 117 9.19 -18.65 14.36
CA ASN A 117 9.60 -18.86 15.75
C ASN A 117 9.20 -20.22 16.33
N SER A 118 8.04 -20.77 15.94
CA SER A 118 7.45 -21.95 16.59
C SER A 118 7.59 -23.22 15.77
N THR A 119 7.38 -23.16 14.45
CA THR A 119 7.42 -24.35 13.57
C THR A 119 8.79 -24.57 12.90
N GLY A 120 9.69 -23.60 13.00
CA GLY A 120 11.03 -23.64 12.38
C GLY A 120 11.02 -23.57 10.86
N SER A 121 9.88 -23.22 10.23
CA SER A 121 9.77 -23.08 8.78
C SER A 121 10.17 -21.68 8.30
N LEU A 122 11.44 -21.34 8.52
CA LEU A 122 12.01 -20.03 8.20
C LEU A 122 11.73 -19.59 6.75
N MET A 123 11.86 -20.52 5.79
CA MET A 123 11.62 -20.24 4.37
C MET A 123 10.16 -19.92 4.07
N THR A 124 9.20 -20.65 4.66
CA THR A 124 7.77 -20.36 4.48
C THR A 124 7.40 -19.01 5.07
N GLY A 125 7.89 -18.71 6.28
CA GLY A 125 7.69 -17.39 6.89
C GLY A 125 8.28 -16.26 6.05
N PHE A 126 9.47 -16.46 5.48
CA PHE A 126 10.09 -15.47 4.59
C PHE A 126 9.27 -15.26 3.31
N LEU A 127 8.84 -16.34 2.67
CA LEU A 127 8.02 -16.26 1.46
C LEU A 127 6.65 -15.63 1.71
N LEU A 128 6.06 -15.83 2.90
CA LEU A 128 4.86 -15.13 3.33
C LEU A 128 5.09 -13.62 3.46
N ASP A 129 6.20 -13.19 4.06
CA ASP A 129 6.53 -11.76 4.16
C ASP A 129 6.69 -11.12 2.77
N VAL A 130 7.32 -11.83 1.83
CA VAL A 130 7.46 -11.41 0.43
C VAL A 130 6.10 -11.33 -0.26
N ALA A 131 5.24 -12.34 -0.11
CA ALA A 131 3.89 -12.34 -0.66
C ALA A 131 3.05 -11.19 -0.10
N GLY A 132 3.17 -10.91 1.20
CA GLY A 132 2.51 -9.75 1.83
C GLY A 132 2.99 -8.42 1.26
N SER A 133 4.28 -8.30 0.94
CA SER A 133 4.80 -7.13 0.21
C SER A 133 4.17 -7.04 -1.18
N VAL A 134 4.23 -8.09 -2.00
CA VAL A 134 3.66 -8.11 -3.36
C VAL A 134 2.17 -7.75 -3.34
N ALA A 135 1.41 -8.31 -2.39
CA ALA A 135 0.00 -8.01 -2.20
C ALA A 135 -0.25 -6.52 -1.91
N LEU A 136 0.56 -5.92 -1.04
CA LEU A 136 0.43 -4.50 -0.67
C LEU A 136 0.65 -3.56 -1.87
N TYR A 137 1.52 -3.93 -2.80
CA TYR A 137 1.75 -3.16 -4.03
C TYR A 137 0.66 -3.38 -5.08
N GLY A 138 0.15 -4.60 -5.22
CA GLY A 138 -1.04 -4.87 -6.03
C GLY A 138 -2.25 -4.07 -5.53
N MET A 139 -2.38 -3.94 -4.20
CA MET A 139 -3.39 -3.10 -3.59
C MET A 139 -3.21 -1.62 -3.92
N HIS A 140 -1.98 -1.12 -3.90
CA HIS A 140 -1.69 0.27 -4.26
C HIS A 140 -2.11 0.57 -5.71
N ALA A 141 -1.77 -0.29 -6.67
CA ALA A 141 -2.17 -0.11 -8.06
C ALA A 141 -3.72 -0.08 -8.23
N ALA A 142 -4.42 -0.97 -7.52
CA ALA A 142 -5.88 -1.01 -7.51
C ALA A 142 -6.50 0.24 -6.87
N LEU A 143 -5.95 0.70 -5.74
CA LEU A 143 -6.39 1.93 -5.06
C LEU A 143 -6.11 3.17 -5.91
N GLY A 144 -4.95 3.26 -6.55
CA GLY A 144 -4.61 4.36 -7.46
C GLY A 144 -5.58 4.46 -8.63
N SER A 145 -5.94 3.32 -9.22
CA SER A 145 -6.96 3.24 -10.27
C SER A 145 -8.33 3.70 -9.77
N TRP A 146 -8.74 3.22 -8.59
CA TRP A 146 -10.01 3.61 -7.96
C TRP A 146 -10.06 5.11 -7.65
N VAL A 147 -8.98 5.70 -7.10
CA VAL A 147 -8.87 7.14 -6.82
C VAL A 147 -8.98 7.93 -8.13
N LYS A 148 -8.28 7.51 -9.18
CA LYS A 148 -8.32 8.16 -10.49
C LYS A 148 -9.73 8.18 -11.07
N GLU A 149 -10.43 7.05 -11.06
CA GLU A 149 -11.80 6.94 -11.55
C GLU A 149 -12.77 7.81 -10.75
N ARG A 150 -12.61 7.86 -9.42
CA ARG A 150 -13.44 8.71 -8.56
C ARG A 150 -13.17 10.20 -8.80
N ALA A 151 -11.90 10.60 -8.90
CA ALA A 151 -11.52 11.98 -9.19
C ALA A 151 -12.08 12.44 -10.55
N ALA A 152 -12.02 11.59 -11.57
CA ALA A 152 -12.53 11.91 -12.90
C ALA A 152 -14.05 12.19 -12.92
N LYS A 153 -14.84 11.52 -12.06
CA LYS A 153 -16.28 11.79 -11.89
C LYS A 153 -16.56 13.22 -11.40
N ASN A 154 -15.59 13.84 -10.73
CA ASN A 154 -15.66 15.22 -10.25
C ASN A 154 -14.87 16.20 -11.14
N GLY A 155 -14.42 15.76 -12.33
CA GLY A 155 -13.62 16.59 -13.24
C GLY A 155 -12.21 16.89 -12.74
N LYS A 156 -11.66 16.04 -11.85
CA LYS A 156 -10.31 16.16 -11.29
C LYS A 156 -9.40 15.04 -11.79
N PHE A 157 -8.11 15.32 -11.83
CA PHE A 157 -7.08 14.42 -12.34
C PHE A 157 -5.94 14.29 -11.35
N VAL A 158 -5.26 13.14 -11.37
CA VAL A 158 -4.11 12.89 -10.51
C VAL A 158 -2.93 13.69 -11.03
N ASN A 159 -2.51 14.68 -10.24
CA ASN A 159 -1.35 15.54 -10.56
C ASN A 159 -0.10 15.10 -9.80
N GLY A 160 -0.26 14.31 -8.74
CA GLY A 160 0.86 13.71 -8.06
C GLY A 160 0.50 12.74 -6.95
N GLU A 161 1.49 11.98 -6.47
CA GLU A 161 1.37 11.10 -5.31
C GLU A 161 2.62 11.20 -4.43
N PHE A 162 2.40 11.21 -3.12
CA PHE A 162 3.44 11.41 -2.12
C PHE A 162 3.39 10.34 -1.05
N TYR A 163 4.57 9.87 -0.65
CA TYR A 163 4.75 8.84 0.37
C TYR A 163 5.39 9.41 1.63
N PRO A 164 4.74 9.23 2.77
CA PRO A 164 5.35 9.55 4.04
C PRO A 164 6.64 8.76 4.29
N GLY A 165 7.70 9.45 4.71
CA GLY A 165 9.03 8.88 4.98
C GLY A 165 10.07 9.17 3.89
N MET A 166 9.67 9.86 2.81
CA MET A 166 10.61 10.40 1.83
C MET A 166 11.01 11.84 2.16
N GLY A 167 12.32 12.14 2.10
CA GLY A 167 12.87 13.46 2.43
C GLY A 167 12.96 13.74 3.94
N SER A 168 13.07 15.01 4.32
CA SER A 168 13.16 15.46 5.71
C SER A 168 11.77 15.57 6.35
N MET A 169 11.13 14.44 6.64
CA MET A 169 9.78 14.40 7.17
C MET A 169 9.73 14.37 8.70
N ARG A 170 8.67 14.93 9.30
CA ARG A 170 8.48 14.96 10.75
C ARG A 170 8.16 13.56 11.30
N GLN A 171 8.72 13.27 12.47
CA GLN A 171 8.57 11.97 13.15
C GLN A 171 7.11 11.64 13.52
N ASP A 172 6.27 12.66 13.73
CA ASP A 172 4.87 12.56 14.18
C ASP A 172 3.83 12.40 13.04
N LEU A 173 4.26 12.37 11.77
CA LEU A 173 3.31 12.36 10.66
C LEU A 173 2.39 11.13 10.65
N MET A 174 2.93 9.95 10.98
CA MET A 174 2.13 8.71 10.99
C MET A 174 1.08 8.71 12.09
N GLU A 175 1.39 9.26 13.27
CA GLU A 175 0.42 9.38 14.36
C GLU A 175 -0.71 10.34 13.94
N LYS A 176 -0.40 11.42 13.23
CA LYS A 176 -1.42 12.32 12.66
C LYS A 176 -2.27 11.63 11.60
N VAL A 177 -1.66 10.91 10.66
CA VAL A 177 -2.38 10.13 9.63
C VAL A 177 -3.38 9.17 10.29
N VAL A 178 -2.93 8.45 11.31
CA VAL A 178 -3.76 7.49 12.03
C VAL A 178 -4.91 8.17 12.76
N ALA A 179 -4.64 9.27 13.47
CA ALA A 179 -5.65 10.02 14.20
C ALA A 179 -6.69 10.66 13.26
N LEU A 180 -6.25 11.30 12.17
CA LEU A 180 -7.12 11.98 11.21
C LEU A 180 -7.95 10.98 10.39
N GLY A 181 -7.35 9.86 10.01
CA GLY A 181 -8.04 8.80 9.28
C GLY A 181 -8.91 7.92 10.19
N ASP A 182 -8.74 7.99 11.51
CA ASP A 182 -9.34 7.05 12.47
C ASP A 182 -9.04 5.58 12.07
N THR A 183 -7.81 5.35 11.63
CA THR A 183 -7.43 4.10 10.93
C THR A 183 -7.35 2.91 11.87
N GLU A 184 -7.04 3.13 13.15
CA GLU A 184 -6.94 2.06 14.14
C GLU A 184 -8.31 1.44 14.41
N ARG A 185 -9.35 2.28 14.58
CA ARG A 185 -10.72 1.81 14.77
C ARG A 185 -11.32 1.22 13.49
N THR A 186 -11.03 1.83 12.33
CA THR A 186 -11.74 1.52 11.08
C THR A 186 -11.13 0.35 10.32
N ILE A 187 -9.80 0.27 10.25
CA ILE A 187 -9.07 -0.77 9.49
C ILE A 187 -7.97 -1.46 10.31
N GLY A 188 -7.88 -1.21 11.62
CA GLY A 188 -6.90 -1.84 12.50
C GLY A 188 -5.46 -1.33 12.32
N VAL A 189 -5.27 -0.17 11.66
CA VAL A 189 -3.94 0.39 11.40
C VAL A 189 -3.63 1.50 12.40
N GLY A 190 -2.60 1.31 13.23
CA GLY A 190 -2.13 2.29 14.22
C GLY A 190 -0.70 2.78 13.96
N ALA A 191 -0.26 3.77 14.74
CA ALA A 191 1.11 4.25 14.80
C ALA A 191 1.44 4.66 16.24
N SER A 192 2.64 4.36 16.72
CA SER A 192 3.06 4.70 18.08
C SER A 192 4.58 4.82 18.21
N GLY A 193 5.08 5.98 18.64
CA GLY A 193 6.46 6.19 19.14
C GLY A 193 7.59 6.01 18.11
N LEU A 194 7.25 5.53 16.90
CA LEU A 194 8.12 5.31 15.75
C LEU A 194 7.32 5.67 14.50
N SER A 195 7.96 6.24 13.49
CA SER A 195 7.32 6.71 12.25
C SER A 195 6.82 5.59 11.32
N LEU A 196 6.36 4.47 11.88
CA LEU A 196 5.94 3.26 11.16
C LEU A 196 4.51 2.87 11.55
N LEU A 197 3.75 2.45 10.54
CA LEU A 197 2.41 1.91 10.70
C LEU A 197 2.47 0.46 11.22
N ARG A 198 1.42 0.07 11.96
CA ARG A 198 1.18 -1.30 12.43
C ARG A 198 -0.23 -1.71 12.04
N PRO A 199 -0.47 -2.88 11.42
CA PRO A 199 0.49 -3.95 11.09
C PRO A 199 1.59 -3.53 10.11
N ARG A 200 2.72 -4.25 10.07
CA ARG A 200 3.89 -3.91 9.25
C ARG A 200 3.60 -3.84 7.75
N LYS A 201 2.63 -4.63 7.28
CA LYS A 201 2.18 -4.63 5.88
C LYS A 201 1.04 -3.62 5.70
N SER A 202 1.35 -2.38 6.03
CA SER A 202 0.46 -1.23 5.84
C SER A 202 1.25 -0.07 5.22
N GLN A 203 0.57 0.73 4.41
CA GLN A 203 1.14 1.88 3.72
C GLN A 203 0.19 3.07 3.77
N CYS A 204 0.74 4.24 3.51
CA CYS A 204 0.01 5.50 3.37
C CYS A 204 0.52 6.24 2.15
N SER A 205 -0.36 6.90 1.42
CA SER A 205 -0.01 7.88 0.40
C SER A 205 -0.96 9.07 0.43
N PHE A 206 -0.49 10.17 -0.16
CA PHE A 206 -1.27 11.37 -0.42
C PHE A 206 -1.31 11.62 -1.92
N VAL A 207 -2.50 11.71 -2.50
CA VAL A 207 -2.69 11.96 -3.94
C VAL A 207 -3.15 13.40 -4.12
N ALA A 208 -2.41 14.18 -4.92
CA ALA A 208 -2.76 15.55 -5.28
C ALA A 208 -3.69 15.55 -6.49
N LEU A 209 -4.83 16.21 -6.38
CA LEU A 209 -5.86 16.29 -7.43
C LEU A 209 -5.99 17.71 -7.98
N GLY A 210 -5.91 17.83 -9.30
CA GLY A 210 -6.00 19.11 -10.01
C GLY A 210 -6.58 18.97 -11.41
N ALA A 211 -6.14 19.84 -12.33
CA ALA A 211 -6.67 19.93 -13.68
C ALA A 211 -5.98 18.98 -14.67
N ALA A 212 -6.70 18.62 -15.74
CA ALA A 212 -6.31 17.58 -16.71
C ALA A 212 -4.97 17.85 -17.40
N GLU A 213 -4.64 19.11 -17.65
CA GLU A 213 -3.41 19.51 -18.33
C GLU A 213 -2.14 19.15 -17.55
N HIS A 214 -2.26 18.86 -16.25
CA HIS A 214 -1.18 18.43 -15.38
C HIS A 214 -1.33 16.98 -14.91
N GLU A 215 -2.18 16.18 -15.56
CA GLU A 215 -2.36 14.78 -15.21
C GLU A 215 -1.02 14.03 -15.36
N VAL A 216 -0.60 13.36 -14.29
CA VAL A 216 0.60 12.54 -14.29
C VAL A 216 0.24 11.07 -14.39
N VAL A 217 1.07 10.33 -15.13
CA VAL A 217 1.07 8.88 -15.05
C VAL A 217 2.02 8.49 -13.93
N VAL A 218 1.46 8.04 -12.81
CA VAL A 218 2.23 7.48 -11.71
C VAL A 218 2.92 6.19 -12.19
N LYS A 219 4.25 6.19 -12.24
CA LYS A 219 5.07 5.05 -12.71
C LYS A 219 5.98 4.56 -11.60
N ALA A 220 5.98 3.25 -11.36
CA ALA A 220 6.89 2.63 -10.42
C ALA A 220 8.36 2.92 -10.77
N GLU A 221 9.07 3.60 -9.86
CA GLU A 221 10.51 3.81 -9.96
C GLU A 221 11.27 3.03 -8.88
N PRO A 222 12.50 2.57 -9.17
CA PRO A 222 13.35 1.97 -8.17
C PRO A 222 13.83 3.00 -7.14
N CYS A 223 13.91 2.60 -5.87
CA CYS A 223 14.48 3.47 -4.85
C CYS A 223 15.95 3.86 -5.15
N SER A 224 16.30 5.11 -4.83
CA SER A 224 17.62 5.68 -5.07
C SER A 224 18.80 4.94 -4.41
N PRO A 225 18.68 4.29 -3.21
CA PRO A 225 19.83 3.64 -2.59
C PRO A 225 20.40 2.46 -3.40
N CYS A 226 19.60 1.84 -4.28
CA CYS A 226 20.05 0.67 -5.06
C CYS A 226 19.70 0.70 -6.54
N ALA A 227 18.90 1.67 -7.00
CA ALA A 227 18.37 1.74 -8.37
C ALA A 227 17.79 0.40 -8.86
N GLY A 228 17.20 -0.38 -7.94
CA GLY A 228 16.62 -1.69 -8.22
C GLY A 228 17.62 -2.83 -8.46
N LYS A 229 18.92 -2.54 -8.57
CA LYS A 229 19.95 -3.53 -9.00
C LYS A 229 20.25 -4.61 -7.97
N LYS A 230 20.05 -4.33 -6.68
CA LYS A 230 20.30 -5.26 -5.56
C LYS A 230 19.09 -5.45 -4.65
N CYS A 231 17.92 -4.95 -5.05
CA CYS A 231 16.71 -5.06 -4.27
C CYS A 231 15.87 -6.21 -4.80
N LEU A 232 15.90 -7.34 -4.08
CA LEU A 232 15.07 -8.49 -4.42
C LEU A 232 13.60 -8.10 -4.53
N TYR A 233 13.11 -7.22 -3.63
CA TYR A 233 11.74 -6.71 -3.74
C TYR A 233 11.47 -5.98 -5.05
N TYR A 234 12.38 -5.14 -5.55
CA TYR A 234 12.19 -4.48 -6.85
C TYR A 234 12.23 -5.49 -8.01
N GLN A 235 13.19 -6.42 -7.97
CA GLN A 235 13.38 -7.44 -9.00
C GLN A 235 12.21 -8.43 -9.10
N LEU A 236 11.52 -8.65 -7.98
CA LEU A 236 10.32 -9.47 -7.88
C LEU A 236 9.02 -8.68 -8.18
N GLY A 237 9.12 -7.41 -8.56
CA GLY A 237 7.96 -6.56 -8.87
C GLY A 237 7.23 -6.03 -7.63
N GLY A 238 7.84 -6.11 -6.45
CA GLY A 238 7.32 -5.56 -5.21
C GLY A 238 7.70 -4.08 -4.99
N CYS A 239 8.97 -3.71 -4.88
CA CYS A 239 9.30 -2.35 -4.44
C CYS A 239 8.93 -1.27 -5.47
N HIS A 240 7.91 -0.46 -5.18
CA HIS A 240 7.52 0.72 -5.96
C HIS A 240 7.59 1.94 -5.04
N MET A 241 8.70 2.66 -5.08
CA MET A 241 8.82 3.94 -4.38
C MET A 241 8.61 5.02 -5.44
N LEU A 242 7.50 5.73 -5.36
CA LEU A 242 7.15 6.76 -6.32
C LEU A 242 7.65 8.09 -5.82
N THR A 243 8.67 8.63 -6.47
CA THR A 243 8.96 10.06 -6.47
C THR A 243 8.27 10.67 -7.68
N LEU A 244 7.61 11.80 -7.47
CA LEU A 244 7.07 12.63 -8.54
C LEU A 244 8.14 13.02 -9.56
N GLY A 245 7.74 13.02 -10.84
CA GLY A 245 8.47 13.66 -11.92
C GLY A 245 8.43 15.18 -11.81
#